data_AF-A0A925Y834-F1
#
_entry.id   AF-A0A925Y834-F1
#
_cell.length_a   1.000
_cell.length_b   1.000
_cell.length_c   1.000
_cell.angle_alpha   90.00
_cell.angle_beta   90.00
_cell.angle_gamma   90.00
#
_symmetry.space_group_name_H-M   'P 1'
#
loop_
_entity.id
_entity.type
_entity.pdbx_description
1 polymer ?
#
loop_
_entity_poly.entity_id
_entity_poly.type
_entity_poly.pdbx_seq_one_letter_code
_entity_poly.pdbx_strand_id
1 'polypeptide(L)'
;GLPMGCDVCYTNHAEADQDDMDTLLTLLGVAGVNFVMGVPGSDDIMLNYQSTSFHDAAYIRQALGLRAAPEFEAWLQDFGIFDGAGQLVPSAGDRSVDLLARSRLLEAS
;
A
#
# COMPACT_ATOMS: atom_id res chain seq x y z
N GLY A 1 -1.57 24.58 -4.20
CA GLY A 1 -1.82 23.39 -3.37
C GLY A 1 -0.52 22.61 -3.27
N LEU A 2 -0.27 22.00 -2.12
CA LEU A 2 0.83 21.05 -1.92
C LEU A 2 0.32 19.62 -2.18
N PRO A 3 1.18 18.65 -2.52
CA PRO A 3 0.80 17.25 -2.58
C PRO A 3 0.53 16.76 -1.15
N MET A 4 -0.74 16.71 -0.76
CA MET A 4 -1.14 16.36 0.60
C MET A 4 -1.46 14.87 0.70
N GLY A 5 -0.79 14.21 1.63
CA GLY A 5 -1.11 12.86 2.07
C GLY A 5 -1.70 12.85 3.47
N CYS A 6 -2.19 11.69 3.88
CA CYS A 6 -2.70 11.47 5.22
C CYS A 6 -2.38 10.03 5.64
N ASP A 7 -1.81 9.87 6.82
CA ASP A 7 -1.76 8.58 7.49
C ASP A 7 -3.12 8.36 8.16
N VAL A 8 -3.83 7.32 7.73
CA VAL A 8 -5.14 6.94 8.27
C VAL A 8 -4.87 5.98 9.40
N CYS A 9 -5.03 6.44 10.63
CA CYS A 9 -4.57 5.70 11.77
C CYS A 9 -5.36 5.98 13.06
N TYR A 10 -5.31 5.05 14.01
CA TYR A 10 -5.88 5.21 15.34
C TYR A 10 -5.01 4.54 16.41
N THR A 11 -5.31 4.83 17.67
CA THR A 11 -4.69 4.16 18.82
C THR A 11 -5.77 3.39 19.57
N ASN A 12 -5.39 2.31 20.24
CA ASN A 12 -6.32 1.45 21.00
C ASN A 12 -7.08 2.16 22.15
N HIS A 13 -6.70 3.40 22.51
CA HIS A 13 -7.40 4.21 23.51
C HIS A 13 -8.40 5.20 22.91
N ALA A 14 -8.38 5.39 21.59
CA ALA A 14 -9.41 6.12 20.88
C ALA A 14 -10.63 5.22 20.67
N GLU A 15 -11.82 5.82 20.66
CA GLU A 15 -13.04 5.15 20.20
C GLU A 15 -13.03 5.12 18.67
N ALA A 16 -12.18 4.25 18.13
CA ALA A 16 -12.04 4.00 16.71
C ALA A 16 -11.57 2.56 16.46
N ASP A 17 -11.92 2.02 15.31
CA ASP A 17 -11.47 0.71 14.86
C ASP A 17 -11.07 0.70 13.37
N GLN A 18 -10.89 -0.50 12.82
CA GLN A 18 -10.47 -0.68 11.43
C GLN A 18 -11.55 -0.25 10.42
N ASP A 19 -12.84 -0.32 10.78
CA ASP A 19 -13.92 0.09 9.88
C ASP A 19 -13.94 1.62 9.72
N ASP A 20 -13.59 2.36 10.79
CA ASP A 20 -13.41 3.81 10.74
C ASP A 20 -12.25 4.19 9.81
N MET A 21 -11.15 3.43 9.87
CA MET A 21 -10.02 3.60 8.96
C MET A 21 -10.39 3.37 7.50
N ASP A 22 -11.09 2.28 7.19
CA ASP A 22 -11.52 1.96 5.83
C ASP A 22 -12.48 3.03 5.27
N THR A 23 -13.36 3.54 6.13
CA THR A 23 -14.25 4.66 5.80
C THR A 23 -13.44 5.91 5.46
N LEU A 24 -12.50 6.31 6.32
CA LEU A 24 -11.68 7.49 6.10
C LEU A 24 -10.78 7.35 4.86
N LEU A 25 -10.14 6.19 4.68
CA LEU A 25 -9.33 5.88 3.50
C LEU A 25 -10.16 6.00 2.22
N THR A 26 -11.39 5.50 2.22
CA THR A 26 -12.29 5.59 1.07
C THR A 26 -12.67 7.04 0.75
N LEU A 27 -13.03 7.81 1.77
CA LEU A 27 -13.36 9.24 1.61
C LEU A 27 -12.17 10.04 1.06
N LEU A 28 -10.97 9.80 1.59
CA LEU A 28 -9.73 10.44 1.12
C LEU A 28 -9.36 10.01 -0.30
N GLY A 29 -9.56 8.74 -0.64
CA GLY A 29 -9.36 8.21 -1.99
C GLY A 29 -10.26 8.90 -3.01
N VAL A 30 -11.56 9.06 -2.69
CA VAL A 30 -12.51 9.80 -3.53
C VAL A 30 -12.15 11.29 -3.63
N ALA A 31 -11.64 11.88 -2.54
CA ALA A 31 -11.16 13.27 -2.52
C ALA A 31 -9.84 13.49 -3.28
N GLY A 32 -9.18 12.43 -3.74
CA GLY A 32 -7.94 12.52 -4.50
C GLY A 32 -6.69 12.73 -3.65
N VAL A 33 -6.63 12.13 -2.45
CA VAL A 33 -5.42 12.12 -1.61
C VAL A 33 -4.20 11.63 -2.40
N ASN A 34 -3.05 12.31 -2.24
CA ASN A 34 -1.87 11.99 -3.04
C ASN A 34 -1.17 10.70 -2.60
N PHE A 35 -1.12 10.45 -1.29
CA PHE A 35 -0.51 9.26 -0.71
C PHE A 35 -1.07 8.97 0.69
N VAL A 36 -0.99 7.71 1.08
CA VAL A 36 -1.30 7.21 2.43
C VAL A 36 -0.14 6.33 2.89
N MET A 37 -0.07 6.04 4.19
CA MET A 37 0.97 5.16 4.74
C MET A 37 0.66 3.68 4.48
N GLY A 38 1.68 2.84 4.60
CA GLY A 38 1.56 1.39 4.52
C GLY A 38 2.44 0.75 5.58
N VAL A 39 1.82 0.09 6.55
CA VAL A 39 2.49 -0.64 7.63
C VAL A 39 2.24 -2.14 7.47
N PRO A 40 3.25 -3.01 7.63
CA PRO A 40 3.07 -4.46 7.52
C PRO A 40 1.98 -4.94 8.49
N GLY A 41 0.87 -5.44 7.94
CA GLY A 41 -0.25 -5.95 8.75
C GLY A 41 -0.95 -4.88 9.60
N SER A 42 -0.93 -3.61 9.16
CA SER A 42 -1.52 -2.43 9.82
C SER A 42 -1.00 -2.08 11.22
N ASP A 43 -0.21 -2.94 11.87
CA ASP A 43 0.27 -2.76 13.24
C ASP A 43 1.69 -2.18 13.28
N ASP A 44 1.83 -0.95 13.78
CA ASP A 44 3.14 -0.39 14.08
C ASP A 44 3.51 -0.69 15.54
N ILE A 45 4.23 -1.79 15.73
CA ILE A 45 4.65 -2.28 17.05
C ILE A 45 5.57 -1.32 17.82
N MET A 46 6.23 -0.38 17.13
CA MET A 46 7.14 0.56 17.76
C MET A 46 6.37 1.76 18.32
N LEU A 47 5.42 2.26 17.54
CA LEU A 47 4.63 3.45 17.87
C LEU A 47 3.30 3.12 18.56
N ASN A 48 2.93 1.84 18.61
CA ASN A 48 1.78 1.29 19.32
C ASN A 48 0.44 1.92 18.85
N TYR A 49 0.27 1.98 17.53
CA TYR A 49 -0.91 2.48 16.83
C TYR A 49 -1.14 1.65 15.56
N GLN A 50 -2.37 1.71 15.05
CA GLN A 50 -2.78 1.01 13.84
C GLN A 50 -2.87 2.01 12.69
N SER A 51 -2.21 1.70 11.57
CA SER A 51 -2.19 2.46 10.32
C SER A 51 -2.70 1.59 9.16
N THR A 52 -2.80 2.13 7.95
CA THR A 52 -3.19 1.36 6.77
C THR A 52 -2.13 0.33 6.39
N SER A 53 -2.57 -0.83 5.93
CA SER A 53 -1.71 -1.92 5.46
C SER A 53 -1.37 -1.82 3.98
N PHE A 54 -0.40 -2.64 3.54
CA PHE A 54 -0.11 -2.78 2.10
C PHE A 54 -1.31 -3.30 1.29
N HIS A 55 -2.18 -4.09 1.91
CA HIS A 55 -3.38 -4.61 1.27
C HIS A 55 -4.42 -3.51 1.07
N ASP A 56 -4.55 -2.59 2.02
CA ASP A 56 -5.52 -1.48 1.95
C ASP A 56 -5.16 -0.52 0.81
N ALA A 57 -3.85 -0.24 0.64
CA ALA A 57 -3.35 0.56 -0.46
C ALA A 57 -3.57 -0.11 -1.84
N ALA A 58 -3.58 -1.44 -1.92
CA ALA A 58 -3.92 -2.16 -3.15
C ALA A 58 -5.44 -2.18 -3.38
N TYR A 59 -6.21 -2.47 -2.33
CA TYR A 59 -7.67 -2.48 -2.33
C TYR A 59 -8.24 -1.15 -2.81
N ILE A 60 -7.81 -0.03 -2.23
CA ILE A 60 -8.38 1.28 -2.60
C ILE A 60 -8.09 1.66 -4.05
N ARG A 61 -6.92 1.28 -4.57
CA ARG A 61 -6.57 1.47 -5.98
C ARG A 61 -7.48 0.64 -6.88
N GLN A 62 -7.71 -0.62 -6.53
CA GLN A 62 -8.62 -1.49 -7.27
C GLN A 62 -10.06 -0.98 -7.23
N ALA A 63 -10.55 -0.61 -6.05
CA ALA A 63 -11.92 -0.18 -5.82
C ALA A 63 -12.26 1.13 -6.56
N LEU A 64 -11.31 2.06 -6.62
CA LEU A 64 -11.50 3.37 -7.24
C LEU A 64 -10.89 3.50 -8.64
N GLY A 65 -10.26 2.45 -9.18
CA GLY A 65 -9.58 2.48 -10.47
C GLY A 65 -8.35 3.41 -10.49
N LEU A 66 -7.69 3.60 -9.35
CA LEU A 66 -6.49 4.44 -9.24
C LEU A 66 -5.24 3.64 -9.63
N ARG A 67 -4.22 4.36 -10.09
CA ARG A 67 -2.93 3.80 -10.53
C ARG A 67 -1.83 4.21 -9.57
N ALA A 68 -0.75 3.44 -9.52
CA ALA A 68 0.45 3.88 -8.81
C ALA A 68 1.16 4.99 -9.59
N ALA A 69 2.21 5.58 -9.02
CA ALA A 69 3.07 6.50 -9.77
C ALA A 69 3.63 5.78 -11.02
N PRO A 70 3.67 6.41 -12.20
CA PRO A 70 3.96 5.73 -13.47
C PRO A 70 5.27 4.91 -13.45
N GLU A 71 6.33 5.47 -12.88
CA GLU A 71 7.64 4.83 -12.78
C GLU A 71 7.60 3.62 -11.86
N PHE A 72 6.87 3.72 -10.74
CA PHE A 72 6.72 2.63 -9.79
C PHE A 72 5.84 1.52 -10.35
N GLU A 73 4.78 1.87 -11.07
CA GLU A 73 3.90 0.92 -11.73
C GLU A 73 4.62 0.11 -12.81
N ALA A 74 5.41 0.79 -13.65
CA ALA A 74 6.21 0.13 -14.67
C ALA A 74 7.21 -0.85 -14.04
N TRP A 75 7.85 -0.46 -12.92
CA TRP A 75 8.73 -1.34 -12.16
C TRP A 75 7.99 -2.53 -11.56
N LEU A 76 6.81 -2.34 -10.94
CA LEU A 76 5.99 -3.41 -10.38
C LEU A 76 5.55 -4.43 -11.45
N GLN A 77 5.24 -3.94 -12.66
CA GLN A 77 4.89 -4.79 -13.80
C GLN A 77 6.09 -5.59 -14.29
N ASP A 78 7.26 -4.96 -14.45
CA ASP A 78 8.50 -5.65 -14.83
C ASP A 78 8.86 -6.74 -13.81
N PHE A 79 8.71 -6.45 -12.51
CA PHE A 79 8.93 -7.40 -11.42
C PHE A 79 7.85 -8.49 -11.30
N GLY A 80 6.76 -8.42 -12.07
CA GLY A 80 5.67 -9.40 -12.04
C GLY A 80 4.87 -9.37 -10.73
N ILE A 81 4.85 -8.21 -10.06
CA ILE A 81 4.03 -7.93 -8.88
C ILE A 81 2.67 -7.39 -9.33
N PHE A 82 2.65 -6.49 -10.31
CA PHE A 82 1.42 -5.97 -10.94
C PHE A 82 1.21 -6.58 -12.33
N ASP A 83 -0.06 -6.71 -12.74
CA ASP A 83 -0.45 -7.02 -14.11
C ASP A 83 -0.56 -5.75 -14.98
N GLY A 84 -0.91 -5.93 -16.26
CA GLY A 84 -1.12 -4.81 -17.19
C GLY A 84 -2.25 -3.86 -16.80
N ALA A 85 -3.21 -4.32 -15.98
CA ALA A 85 -4.29 -3.51 -15.44
C ALA A 85 -3.86 -2.72 -14.18
N GLY A 86 -2.64 -2.91 -13.69
CA GLY A 86 -2.12 -2.25 -12.49
C GLY A 86 -2.63 -2.89 -11.19
N GLN A 87 -3.02 -4.17 -11.25
CA GLN A 87 -3.54 -4.93 -10.12
C GLN A 87 -2.52 -5.95 -9.64
N LEU A 88 -2.58 -6.31 -8.35
CA LEU A 88 -1.73 -7.36 -7.79
C LEU A 88 -1.94 -8.68 -8.53
N VAL A 89 -0.86 -9.30 -8.98
CA VAL A 89 -0.88 -10.65 -9.55
C VAL A 89 -1.15 -11.65 -8.43
N PRO A 90 -2.07 -12.63 -8.60
CA PRO A 90 -2.32 -13.66 -7.61
C PRO A 90 -1.04 -14.37 -7.19
N SER A 91 -0.88 -14.58 -5.89
CA SER A 91 0.28 -15.32 -5.37
C SER A 91 0.18 -16.79 -5.77
N ALA A 92 1.07 -17.24 -6.66
CA ALA A 92 1.21 -18.65 -7.06
C ALA A 92 2.18 -19.44 -6.17
N GLY A 93 2.42 -18.96 -4.94
CA GLY A 93 3.40 -19.52 -4.00
C GLY A 93 4.36 -18.45 -3.46
N ASP A 94 5.30 -18.86 -2.61
CA ASP A 94 6.31 -17.95 -2.09
C ASP A 94 7.32 -17.57 -3.19
N ARG A 95 7.27 -16.31 -3.63
CA ARG A 95 8.19 -15.72 -4.62
C ARG A 95 9.26 -14.84 -3.98
N SER A 96 9.39 -14.84 -2.65
CA SER A 96 10.30 -13.94 -1.93
C SER A 96 11.74 -14.04 -2.43
N VAL A 97 12.26 -15.25 -2.59
CA VAL A 97 13.64 -15.49 -3.06
C VAL A 97 13.87 -15.01 -4.49
N ASP A 98 12.91 -15.25 -5.39
CA ASP A 98 12.98 -14.78 -6.79
C ASP A 98 12.95 -13.25 -6.87
N LEU A 99 12.01 -12.62 -6.16
CA LEU A 99 11.90 -11.16 -6.11
C LEU A 99 13.15 -10.52 -5.50
N LEU A 100 13.72 -11.11 -4.45
CA LEU A 100 14.98 -10.66 -3.85
C LEU A 100 16.15 -10.78 -4.82
N ALA A 101 16.28 -11.90 -5.53
CA ALA A 101 17.33 -12.10 -6.54
C ALA A 101 17.24 -11.06 -7.68
N ARG A 102 16.03 -10.65 -8.06
CA ARG A 102 15.80 -9.63 -9.09
C ARG A 102 16.02 -8.20 -8.61
N SER A 103 15.97 -7.94 -7.30
CA SER A 103 16.04 -6.59 -6.72
C SER A 103 17.40 -5.88 -6.87
N ARG A 104 18.45 -6.55 -7.36
CA ARG A 104 19.83 -6.04 -7.50
C ARG A 104 20.44 -5.46 -6.20
N LEU A 105 19.82 -5.69 -5.04
CA LEU A 105 20.38 -5.33 -3.72
C LEU A 105 21.68 -6.08 -3.38
N LEU A 106 22.02 -7.13 -4.14
CA LEU A 106 23.24 -7.93 -3.99
C LEU A 106 24.37 -7.55 -4.96
N GLU A 107 24.16 -6.62 -5.90
CA GLU A 107 25.22 -6.20 -6.84
C GLU A 107 26.11 -5.06 -6.30
N ALA A 108 25.87 -4.61 -5.05
CA ALA A 108 26.59 -3.50 -4.41
C ALA A 108 27.30 -3.88 -3.10
N SER A 109 27.63 -5.16 -2.88
CA SER A 109 28.42 -5.66 -1.75
C SER A 109 29.60 -6.50 -2.18
#